data_AF-A0A0Q1C199-F1
#
_entry.id   AF-A0A0Q1C199-F1
#
_cell.length_a   1.000
_cell.length_b   1.000
_cell.length_c   1.000
_cell.angle_alpha   90.00
_cell.angle_beta   90.00
_cell.angle_gamma   90.00
#
_symmetry.space_group_name_H-M   'P 1'
#
loop_
_entity.id
_entity.type
_entity.pdbx_description
1 polymer ?
#
loop_
_entity_poly.entity_id
_entity_poly.type
_entity_poly.pdbx_seq_one_letter_code
_entity_poly.pdbx_strand_id
1 'polypeptide(L)'
;MNNDSFDDLIDIMLNKESSKEKLEKLGLSREEVENFMEALLSERENRVYNRILAEDEKRVISPDAFGFLVHLLNLGSIDEVFFEKVISLSMQLNMFLKKRINKKMMDDIVNFIVFSGQGDVTVRDLLDVFFLQENEIDFNEDLN
;
A
#
# COMPACT_ATOMS: atom_id res chain seq x y z
N MET A 1 18.23 -8.50 -37.72
CA MET A 1 18.08 -8.47 -36.25
C MET A 1 17.01 -9.51 -35.94
N ASN A 2 17.39 -10.64 -35.35
CA ASN A 2 16.50 -11.78 -35.11
C ASN A 2 15.54 -11.47 -33.96
N ASN A 3 14.26 -11.80 -34.13
CA ASN A 3 13.23 -11.67 -33.09
C ASN A 3 13.57 -12.43 -31.80
N ASP A 4 14.36 -13.51 -31.90
CA ASP A 4 14.79 -14.33 -30.77
C ASP A 4 15.56 -13.51 -29.71
N SER A 5 16.32 -12.49 -30.13
CA SER A 5 17.10 -11.64 -29.22
C SER A 5 16.23 -10.75 -28.32
N PHE A 6 15.00 -10.43 -28.75
CA PHE A 6 14.12 -9.53 -28.01
C PHE A 6 13.28 -10.31 -26.99
N ASP A 7 12.80 -11.50 -27.38
CA ASP A 7 12.10 -12.41 -26.47
C ASP A 7 13.02 -12.89 -25.33
N ASP A 8 14.29 -13.16 -25.62
CA ASP A 8 15.29 -13.49 -24.61
C ASP A 8 15.51 -12.35 -23.59
N LEU A 9 15.46 -11.09 -24.03
CA LEU A 9 15.59 -9.91 -23.15
C LEU A 9 14.36 -9.75 -22.23
N ILE A 10 13.16 -10.05 -22.73
CA ILE A 10 11.93 -10.01 -21.94
C ILE A 10 11.94 -11.12 -20.88
N ASP A 11 12.37 -12.32 -21.24
CA ASP A 11 12.53 -13.46 -20.32
C ASP A 11 13.51 -13.15 -19.17
N ILE A 12 14.60 -12.44 -19.49
CA ILE A 12 15.61 -11.98 -18.53
C ILE A 12 15.01 -10.91 -17.58
N MET A 13 14.15 -10.03 -18.09
CA MET A 13 13.45 -9.01 -17.29
C MET A 13 12.45 -9.61 -16.28
N LEU A 14 11.86 -10.76 -16.62
CA LEU A 14 10.78 -11.39 -15.84
C LEU A 14 11.28 -12.36 -14.76
N ASN A 15 12.48 -12.95 -14.89
CA ASN A 15 12.99 -13.98 -13.98
C ASN A 15 14.41 -13.67 -13.42
N LYS A 16 14.47 -13.24 -12.15
CA LYS A 16 15.71 -12.84 -11.43
C LYS A 16 16.79 -13.92 -11.29
N GLU A 17 16.42 -15.20 -11.23
CA GLU A 17 17.38 -16.31 -11.05
C GLU A 17 17.89 -16.87 -12.39
N SER A 18 17.14 -16.71 -13.49
CA SER A 18 17.56 -17.21 -14.82
C SER A 18 18.41 -16.21 -15.62
N SER A 19 18.51 -14.97 -15.12
CA SER A 19 19.10 -13.83 -15.82
C SER A 19 20.62 -13.88 -15.91
N LYS A 20 21.33 -14.31 -14.85
CA LYS A 20 22.80 -14.23 -14.80
C LYS A 20 23.47 -15.20 -15.79
N GLU A 21 23.06 -16.47 -15.81
CA GLU A 21 23.61 -17.47 -16.73
C GLU A 21 23.24 -17.21 -18.21
N LYS A 22 22.07 -16.63 -18.48
CA LYS A 22 21.64 -16.28 -19.85
C LYS A 22 22.40 -15.05 -20.38
N LEU A 23 22.65 -14.05 -19.53
CA LEU A 23 23.41 -12.85 -19.91
C LEU A 23 24.89 -13.16 -20.18
N GLU A 24 25.52 -14.05 -19.42
CA GLU A 24 26.88 -14.53 -19.69
C GLU A 24 26.98 -15.28 -21.04
N LYS A 25 25.93 -16.04 -21.42
CA LYS A 25 25.85 -16.72 -22.73
C LYS A 25 25.69 -15.77 -23.92
N LEU A 26 25.21 -14.55 -23.70
CA LEU A 26 25.11 -13.49 -24.73
C LEU A 26 26.44 -12.76 -24.95
N GLY A 27 27.52 -13.17 -24.27
CA GLY A 27 28.85 -12.58 -24.42
C GLY A 27 29.08 -11.31 -23.59
N LEU A 28 28.17 -10.99 -22.67
CA LEU A 28 28.35 -9.89 -21.72
C LEU A 28 29.35 -10.31 -20.64
N SER A 29 30.26 -9.40 -20.32
CA SER A 29 31.14 -9.57 -19.18
C SER A 29 30.34 -9.56 -17.87
N ARG A 30 30.86 -10.24 -16.87
CA ARG A 30 30.23 -10.31 -15.53
C ARG A 30 29.98 -8.93 -14.93
N GLU A 31 30.85 -7.96 -15.23
CA GLU A 31 30.72 -6.57 -14.81
C GLU A 31 29.54 -5.87 -15.51
N GLU A 32 29.33 -6.09 -16.80
CA GLU A 32 28.18 -5.56 -17.54
C GLU A 32 26.86 -6.14 -17.04
N VAL A 33 26.85 -7.43 -16.67
CA VAL A 33 25.68 -8.09 -16.07
C VAL A 33 25.35 -7.50 -14.71
N GLU A 34 26.35 -7.28 -13.86
CA GLU A 34 26.15 -6.69 -12.52
C GLU A 34 25.67 -5.24 -12.62
N ASN A 35 26.27 -4.44 -13.50
CA ASN A 35 25.83 -3.06 -13.76
C ASN A 35 24.40 -2.99 -14.32
N PHE A 36 24.02 -3.91 -15.22
CA PHE A 36 22.66 -3.96 -15.77
C PHE A 36 21.63 -4.34 -14.70
N MET A 37 21.96 -5.29 -13.84
CA MET A 37 21.09 -5.69 -12.74
C MET A 37 20.95 -4.57 -11.69
N GLU A 38 22.03 -3.86 -11.36
CA GLU A 38 21.98 -2.67 -10.50
C GLU A 38 21.13 -1.54 -11.11
N ALA A 39 21.26 -1.29 -12.41
CA ALA A 39 20.44 -0.29 -13.10
C ALA A 39 18.94 -0.65 -13.03
N LEU A 40 18.58 -1.91 -13.28
CA LEU A 40 17.18 -2.38 -13.16
C LEU A 40 16.62 -2.29 -11.75
N LEU A 41 17.45 -2.54 -10.73
CA LEU A 41 17.04 -2.46 -9.32
C LEU A 41 16.91 -1.00 -8.86
N SER A 42 17.83 -0.13 -9.26
CA SER A 42 17.78 1.30 -8.93
C SER A 42 16.59 2.02 -9.59
N GLU A 43 16.16 1.59 -10.78
CA GLU A 43 14.92 2.09 -11.39
C GLU A 43 13.65 1.63 -10.64
N ARG A 44 13.68 0.48 -9.95
CA ARG A 44 12.55 0.06 -9.10
C ARG A 44 12.47 0.86 -7.81
N GLU A 45 13.59 1.19 -7.18
CA GLU A 45 13.63 1.98 -5.94
C GLU A 45 13.17 3.43 -6.15
N ASN A 46 13.24 3.95 -7.37
CA ASN A 46 12.82 5.32 -7.71
C ASN A 46 11.40 5.45 -8.28
N ARG A 47 10.59 4.38 -8.28
CA ARG A 47 9.19 4.51 -8.68
C ARG A 47 8.40 5.23 -7.59
N VAL A 48 8.17 6.52 -7.81
CA VAL A 48 7.29 7.33 -6.96
C VAL A 48 5.86 6.77 -7.06
N TYR A 49 5.32 6.35 -5.92
CA TYR A 49 3.92 5.90 -5.82
C TYR A 49 2.97 7.08 -6.02
N ASN A 50 2.38 7.19 -7.22
CA ASN A 50 1.52 8.31 -7.61
C ASN A 50 0.04 7.91 -7.61
N ARG A 51 -0.51 7.67 -6.42
CA ARG A 51 -1.92 7.29 -6.28
C ARG A 51 -2.84 8.50 -6.27
N ILE A 52 -3.90 8.44 -7.08
CA ILE A 52 -5.01 9.39 -7.09
C ILE A 52 -6.27 8.62 -6.73
N LEU A 53 -7.06 9.13 -5.78
CA LEU A 53 -8.35 8.51 -5.42
C LEU A 53 -9.33 8.50 -6.60
N ALA A 54 -10.04 7.39 -6.76
CA ALA A 54 -11.19 7.28 -7.65
C ALA A 54 -12.40 8.07 -7.10
N GLU A 55 -13.41 8.31 -7.94
CA GLU A 55 -14.55 9.17 -7.59
C GLU A 55 -15.42 8.62 -6.43
N ASP A 56 -15.54 7.30 -6.34
CA ASP A 56 -16.17 6.61 -5.22
C ASP A 56 -15.33 6.75 -3.93
N GLU A 57 -14.02 6.56 -4.02
CA GLU A 57 -13.10 6.72 -2.89
C GLU A 57 -13.10 8.17 -2.35
N LYS A 58 -13.15 9.17 -3.23
CA LYS A 58 -13.25 10.59 -2.83
C LYS A 58 -14.53 10.88 -2.03
N ARG A 59 -15.62 10.16 -2.28
CA ARG A 59 -16.87 10.31 -1.52
C ARG A 59 -16.76 9.69 -0.13
N VAL A 60 -15.97 8.62 -0.02
CA VAL A 60 -15.76 7.89 1.24
C VAL A 60 -14.69 8.51 2.12
N ILE A 61 -13.60 9.01 1.54
CA ILE A 61 -12.41 9.46 2.27
C ILE A 61 -12.31 10.98 2.16
N SER A 62 -12.11 11.67 3.30
CA SER A 62 -11.91 13.12 3.27
C SER A 62 -10.53 13.49 2.71
N PRO A 63 -10.36 14.68 2.11
CA PRO A 63 -9.06 15.11 1.62
C PRO A 63 -7.99 15.12 2.71
N ASP A 64 -8.34 15.50 3.94
CA ASP A 64 -7.43 15.51 5.09
C ASP A 64 -7.01 14.09 5.51
N ALA A 65 -7.92 13.13 5.45
CA ALA A 65 -7.64 11.72 5.74
C ALA A 65 -6.68 11.13 4.69
N PHE A 66 -6.95 11.41 3.42
CA PHE A 66 -6.08 10.98 2.33
C PHE A 66 -4.70 11.64 2.41
N GLY A 67 -4.65 12.95 2.68
CA GLY A 67 -3.40 13.69 2.85
C GLY A 67 -2.55 13.17 4.01
N PHE A 68 -3.20 12.77 5.11
CA PHE A 68 -2.51 12.09 6.22
C PHE A 68 -1.91 10.75 5.78
N LEU A 69 -2.66 9.91 5.06
CA LEU A 69 -2.16 8.62 4.61
C LEU A 69 -0.99 8.76 3.61
N VAL A 70 -1.08 9.73 2.70
CA VAL A 70 0.01 10.07 1.77
C VAL A 70 1.24 10.57 2.52
N HIS A 71 1.04 11.36 3.59
CA HIS A 71 2.15 11.82 4.43
C HIS A 71 2.89 10.64 5.09
N LEU A 72 2.17 9.64 5.62
CA LEU A 72 2.79 8.44 6.20
C LEU A 72 3.59 7.63 5.17
N LEU A 73 3.04 7.48 3.95
CA LEU A 73 3.73 6.80 2.85
C LEU A 73 5.02 7.53 2.46
N ASN A 74 4.97 8.86 2.32
CA ASN A 74 6.13 9.69 1.97
C ASN A 74 7.22 9.68 3.04
N LEU A 75 6.85 9.48 4.32
CA LEU A 75 7.81 9.32 5.41
C LEU A 75 8.42 7.91 5.47
N GLY A 76 7.90 6.94 4.70
CA GLY A 76 8.29 5.54 4.78
C GLY A 76 7.77 4.84 6.04
N SER A 77 6.79 5.43 6.74
CA SER A 77 6.16 4.81 7.92
C SER A 77 5.23 3.65 7.55
N ILE A 78 4.72 3.66 6.32
CA ILE A 78 3.91 2.60 5.72
C ILE A 78 4.39 2.37 4.29
N ASP A 79 4.19 1.17 3.76
CA ASP A 79 4.46 0.84 2.35
C ASP A 79 3.20 0.98 1.48
N GLU A 80 3.37 0.79 0.17
CA GLU A 80 2.28 0.89 -0.82
C GLU A 80 1.18 -0.17 -0.59
N VAL A 81 1.56 -1.36 -0.09
CA VAL A 81 0.62 -2.45 0.18
C VAL A 81 -0.27 -2.09 1.37
N PHE A 82 0.34 -1.56 2.43
CA PHE A 82 -0.37 -1.07 3.61
C PHE A 82 -1.27 0.11 3.23
N PHE A 83 -0.79 1.03 2.39
CA PHE A 83 -1.57 2.15 1.89
C PHE A 83 -2.87 1.66 1.21
N GLU A 84 -2.78 0.75 0.25
CA GLU A 84 -3.97 0.24 -0.45
C GLU A 84 -4.87 -0.61 0.46
N LYS A 85 -4.29 -1.34 1.42
CA LYS A 85 -5.07 -2.05 2.45
C LYS A 85 -5.93 -1.09 3.27
N VAL A 86 -5.37 0.05 3.70
CA VAL A 86 -6.11 1.07 4.45
C VAL A 86 -7.22 1.71 3.62
N ILE A 87 -6.97 2.01 2.34
CA ILE A 87 -8.01 2.53 1.42
C ILE A 87 -9.14 1.50 1.26
N SER A 88 -8.81 0.23 1.03
CA SER A 88 -9.80 -0.84 0.88
C SER A 88 -10.66 -1.02 2.13
N LEU A 89 -10.04 -1.02 3.31
CA LEU A 89 -10.75 -1.11 4.58
C LEU A 89 -11.66 0.10 4.82
N SER A 90 -11.18 1.30 4.48
CA SER A 90 -11.97 2.55 4.57
C SER A 90 -13.24 2.49 3.71
N MET A 91 -13.11 1.97 2.49
CA MET A 91 -14.24 1.77 1.57
C MET A 91 -15.27 0.80 2.15
N GLN A 92 -14.81 -0.32 2.70
CA GLN A 92 -15.69 -1.33 3.30
C GLN A 92 -16.36 -0.81 4.57
N LEU A 93 -15.62 -0.10 5.44
CA LEU A 93 -16.17 0.51 6.66
C LEU A 93 -17.30 1.49 6.37
N ASN A 94 -17.17 2.28 5.30
CA ASN A 94 -18.20 3.23 4.90
C ASN A 94 -19.54 2.54 4.55
N MET A 95 -19.53 1.31 4.05
CA MET A 95 -20.75 0.55 3.77
C MET A 95 -21.60 0.32 5.03
N PHE A 96 -20.95 0.24 6.20
CA PHE A 96 -21.61 0.00 7.48
C PHE A 96 -21.88 1.31 8.24
N LEU A 97 -20.87 2.17 8.37
CA LEU A 97 -20.97 3.42 9.14
C LEU A 97 -21.81 4.49 8.42
N LYS A 98 -21.91 4.43 7.09
CA LYS A 98 -22.56 5.44 6.23
C LYS A 98 -22.06 6.87 6.48
N LYS A 99 -20.83 7.00 7.00
CA LYS A 99 -20.14 8.26 7.31
C LYS A 99 -18.84 8.34 6.51
N ARG A 100 -18.48 9.55 6.11
CA ARG A 100 -17.19 9.81 5.45
C ARG A 100 -16.05 9.62 6.44
N ILE A 101 -15.01 8.88 6.04
CA ILE A 101 -13.79 8.65 6.82
C ILE A 101 -13.02 9.96 6.91
N ASN A 102 -12.92 10.50 8.13
CA ASN A 102 -12.16 11.70 8.43
C ASN A 102 -10.72 11.33 8.90
N LYS A 103 -9.89 12.35 9.11
CA LYS A 103 -8.49 12.14 9.53
C LYS A 103 -8.37 11.33 10.83
N LYS A 104 -9.23 11.60 11.82
CA LYS A 104 -9.20 10.88 13.10
C LYS A 104 -9.49 9.38 12.89
N MET A 105 -10.56 9.06 12.16
CA MET A 105 -10.90 7.67 11.83
C MET A 105 -9.79 7.00 11.02
N MET A 106 -9.14 7.72 10.11
CA MET A 106 -8.00 7.19 9.35
C MET A 106 -6.82 6.85 10.26
N ASP A 107 -6.50 7.74 11.21
CA ASP A 107 -5.47 7.51 12.23
C ASP A 107 -5.82 6.29 13.09
N ASP A 108 -7.08 6.16 13.53
CA ASP A 108 -7.56 5.00 14.28
C ASP A 108 -7.43 3.69 13.49
N ILE A 109 -7.78 3.70 12.18
CA ILE A 109 -7.63 2.53 11.30
C ILE A 109 -6.15 2.15 11.17
N VAL A 110 -5.27 3.11 10.90
CA VAL A 110 -3.82 2.88 10.75
C VAL A 110 -3.25 2.31 12.05
N ASN A 111 -3.52 2.96 13.19
CA ASN A 111 -3.05 2.53 14.50
C ASN A 111 -3.56 1.13 14.82
N PHE A 112 -4.84 0.86 14.56
CA PHE A 112 -5.40 -0.48 14.79
C PHE A 112 -4.65 -1.53 13.97
N ILE A 113 -4.40 -1.29 12.68
CA ILE A 113 -3.67 -2.25 11.85
C ILE A 113 -2.24 -2.47 12.37
N VAL A 114 -1.53 -1.39 12.70
CA VAL A 114 -0.16 -1.46 13.23
C VAL A 114 -0.09 -2.22 14.56
N PHE A 115 -1.02 -1.96 15.48
CA PHE A 115 -0.99 -2.50 16.84
C PHE A 115 -1.79 -3.79 17.03
N SER A 116 -2.60 -4.20 16.06
CA SER A 116 -3.39 -5.44 16.14
C SER A 116 -2.53 -6.68 16.36
N GLY A 117 -1.27 -6.67 15.91
CA GLY A 117 -0.37 -7.83 15.95
C GLY A 117 -0.87 -9.04 15.14
N GLN A 118 -2.00 -8.90 14.45
CA GLN A 118 -2.64 -9.91 13.63
C GLN A 118 -2.31 -9.65 12.16
N GLY A 119 -1.91 -10.68 11.43
CA GLY A 119 -1.55 -10.55 10.01
C GLY A 119 -2.72 -10.04 9.14
N ASP A 120 -3.95 -10.39 9.52
CA ASP A 120 -5.17 -10.05 8.78
C ASP A 120 -6.21 -9.35 9.67
N VAL A 121 -6.08 -8.02 9.76
CA VAL A 121 -7.16 -7.15 10.23
C VAL A 121 -8.34 -7.21 9.27
N THR A 122 -9.52 -7.50 9.81
CA THR A 122 -10.78 -7.48 9.07
C THR A 122 -11.57 -6.20 9.36
N VAL A 123 -12.54 -5.91 8.49
CA VAL A 123 -13.48 -4.79 8.70
C VAL A 123 -14.32 -4.99 9.97
N ARG A 124 -14.61 -6.24 10.36
CA ARG A 124 -15.35 -6.53 11.58
C ARG A 124 -14.60 -6.01 12.81
N ASP A 125 -13.30 -6.28 12.88
CA ASP A 125 -12.47 -5.87 14.01
C ASP A 125 -12.44 -4.34 14.14
N LEU A 126 -12.35 -3.63 13.01
CA LEU A 126 -12.41 -2.17 12.98
C LEU A 126 -13.80 -1.64 13.39
N LEU A 127 -14.88 -2.28 12.97
CA LEU A 127 -16.23 -1.89 13.37
C LEU A 127 -16.42 -2.02 14.88
N ASP A 128 -15.93 -3.10 15.48
CA ASP A 128 -16.03 -3.30 16.93
C ASP A 128 -15.35 -2.15 17.69
N VAL A 129 -14.18 -1.69 17.22
CA VAL A 129 -13.49 -0.51 17.79
C VAL A 129 -14.32 0.76 17.64
N PHE A 130 -14.84 1.04 16.45
CA PHE A 130 -15.63 2.25 16.22
C PHE A 130 -16.95 2.25 17.00
N PHE A 131 -17.61 1.09 17.15
CA PHE A 131 -18.82 0.97 17.95
C PHE A 131 -18.55 1.10 19.45
N LEU A 132 -17.45 0.54 19.97
CA LEU A 132 -17.09 0.73 21.38
C LEU A 132 -16.84 2.21 21.70
N GLN A 133 -16.14 2.92 20.82
CA GLN A 133 -15.90 4.36 20.99
C GLN A 133 -17.16 5.22 20.89
N GLU A 134 -18.14 4.86 20.04
CA GLU A 134 -19.42 5.59 19.97
C GLU A 134 -20.30 5.31 21.21
N ASN A 135 -20.23 4.13 21.81
CA ASN A 135 -21.06 3.75 22.98
C ASN A 135 -20.46 4.12 24.34
N GLU A 136 -19.16 4.41 24.44
CA GLU A 136 -18.55 4.93 25.68
C GLU A 136 -18.95 6.40 25.98
N ILE A 137 -19.64 7.08 25.07
CA ILE A 137 -20.05 8.49 25.21
C ILE A 137 -21.34 8.65 26.05
N ASP A 138 -22.15 7.60 26.23
CA ASP A 138 -23.47 7.70 26.90
C ASP A 138 -23.48 7.37 28.41
N PHE A 139 -22.33 7.09 29.03
CA PHE A 139 -22.27 6.76 30.47
C PHE A 139 -22.03 7.97 31.41
N ASN A 140 -21.92 9.18 30.89
CA ASN A 140 -21.60 10.39 31.67
C ASN A 140 -22.70 11.46 31.74
N GLU A 141 -23.90 11.24 31.16
CA GLU A 141 -25.01 12.20 31.26
C GLU A 141 -26.06 11.89 32.35
N ASP A 142 -25.94 10.76 33.08
CA ASP A 142 -26.89 10.41 34.16
C ASP A 142 -26.34 10.62 35.59
N LEU A 143 -25.25 11.37 35.75
CA LEU A 143 -24.73 11.79 37.06
C LEU A 143 -24.39 13.28 37.05
N ASN A 144 -25.41 14.14 37.02
CA ASN A 144 -25.48 15.40 37.79
C ASN A 144 -26.89 16.02 37.74
#